data_AF-A0A7J2ZDQ9-F1
#
_entry.id   AF-A0A7J2ZDQ9-F1
#
_cell.length_a   1.000
_cell.length_b   1.000
_cell.length_c   1.000
_cell.angle_alpha   90.00
_cell.angle_beta   90.00
_cell.angle_gamma   90.00
#
_symmetry.space_group_name_H-M   'P 1'
#
loop_
_entity.id
_entity.type
_entity.pdbx_description
1 polymer ?
#
loop_
_entity_poly.entity_id
_entity_poly.type
_entity_poly.pdbx_seq_one_letter_code
_entity_poly.pdbx_strand_id
1 'polypeptide(L)'
;MACLNRARRSSDNNNRHNPTLPSATRSIEWFSFPKEGSSLKGYVKALILIAIGLAILIPFASSYPDGLEKVAETLNVEEAEPLWKGLMPDYTLPAIENQYLSTLVAGLCGLVIVSAAAYVLGKLISKQKQ
;
A
#
# COMPACT_ATOMS: atom_id res chain seq x y z
N MET A 1 52.83 20.75 46.74
CA MET A 1 53.33 19.87 45.67
C MET A 1 52.35 18.71 45.55
N ALA A 2 51.57 18.42 44.50
CA ALA A 2 51.33 18.93 43.15
C ALA A 2 49.84 18.56 42.88
N CYS A 3 48.90 19.43 42.53
CA CYS A 3 48.70 20.18 41.29
C CYS A 3 49.03 19.40 40.00
N LEU A 4 47.99 19.23 39.17
CA LEU A 4 48.01 19.01 37.71
C LEU A 4 48.33 17.59 37.21
N ASN A 5 47.29 16.84 36.84
CA ASN A 5 47.08 16.54 35.41
C ASN A 5 45.67 16.01 35.13
N ARG A 6 44.73 16.95 34.98
CA ARG A 6 43.52 16.76 34.20
C ARG A 6 43.85 17.09 32.73
N ALA A 7 44.54 16.18 32.07
CA ALA A 7 44.91 16.32 30.66
C ALA A 7 43.76 15.82 29.76
N ARG A 8 42.94 16.81 29.36
CA ARG A 8 42.24 16.96 28.09
C ARG A 8 42.68 15.96 26.99
N ARG A 9 41.82 14.99 26.66
CA ARG A 9 41.82 14.28 25.36
C ARG A 9 40.53 14.68 24.66
N SER A 10 40.50 15.86 24.03
CA SER A 10 40.59 15.99 22.56
C SER A 10 39.70 14.92 21.92
N SER A 11 38.40 15.16 21.81
CA SER A 11 37.80 15.86 20.66
C SER A 11 38.34 15.34 19.32
N ASP A 12 38.19 14.03 19.08
CA ASP A 12 38.16 13.46 17.74
C ASP A 12 36.78 12.83 17.50
N ASN A 13 35.81 13.70 17.27
CA ASN A 13 34.51 13.36 16.69
C ASN A 13 34.47 13.79 15.22
N ASN A 14 35.53 13.54 14.47
CA ASN A 14 35.57 13.79 13.04
C ASN A 14 35.82 12.49 12.31
N ASN A 15 34.73 11.77 12.01
CA ASN A 15 34.53 10.97 10.80
C ASN A 15 33.08 10.47 10.80
N ARG A 16 32.13 11.41 10.87
CA ARG A 16 30.86 11.15 10.18
C ARG A 16 31.18 11.28 8.71
N HIS A 17 31.50 10.16 8.07
CA HIS A 17 31.11 10.02 6.68
C HIS A 17 29.59 10.16 6.67
N ASN A 18 29.14 11.39 6.47
CA ASN A 18 27.82 11.70 6.00
C ASN A 18 27.80 11.08 4.60
N PRO A 19 27.15 9.93 4.33
CA PRO A 19 26.71 9.70 2.98
C PRO A 19 25.83 10.92 2.73
N THR A 20 26.28 11.82 1.84
CA THR A 20 25.37 12.76 1.21
C THR A 20 24.29 11.91 0.60
N LEU A 21 23.24 11.63 1.38
CA LEU A 21 21.99 11.15 0.86
C LEU A 21 21.69 12.17 -0.22
N PRO A 22 21.64 11.77 -1.51
CA PRO A 22 21.10 12.68 -2.49
C PRO A 22 19.78 13.13 -1.89
N SER A 23 19.60 14.44 -1.78
CA SER A 23 18.34 15.08 -1.50
C SER A 23 17.38 14.70 -2.62
N ALA A 24 16.97 13.45 -2.59
CA ALA A 24 16.01 12.80 -3.45
C ALA A 24 14.64 13.02 -2.79
N THR A 25 14.36 14.27 -2.43
CA THR A 25 13.06 14.83 -2.76
C THR A 25 12.96 14.87 -4.29
N ARG A 26 12.86 13.68 -4.91
CA ARG A 26 12.24 13.52 -6.21
C ARG A 26 10.79 13.91 -5.94
N SER A 27 10.51 15.18 -6.16
CA SER A 27 9.17 15.67 -6.41
C SER A 27 8.46 14.62 -7.27
N ILE A 28 7.32 14.14 -6.79
CA ILE A 28 6.45 13.22 -7.54
C ILE A 28 5.85 14.04 -8.68
N GLU A 29 6.66 14.40 -9.69
CA GLU A 29 6.23 15.18 -10.86
C GLU A 29 5.46 14.34 -11.87
N TRP A 30 5.57 13.01 -11.77
CA TRP A 30 4.84 12.07 -12.62
C TRP A 30 3.35 11.97 -12.27
N PHE A 31 2.91 12.54 -11.13
CA PHE A 31 1.50 12.66 -10.80
C PHE A 31 0.95 14.01 -11.27
N SER A 32 0.57 14.07 -12.54
CA SER A 32 -0.11 15.25 -13.11
C SER A 32 -1.61 15.20 -12.81
N PHE A 33 -2.10 16.18 -12.05
CA PHE A 33 -3.54 16.36 -11.85
C PHE A 33 -4.25 16.66 -13.19
N PRO A 34 -5.47 16.14 -13.41
CA PRO A 34 -6.20 16.34 -14.65
C PRO A 34 -6.46 17.82 -14.91
N LYS A 35 -6.23 18.28 -16.14
CA LYS A 35 -6.39 19.69 -16.53
C LYS A 35 -7.84 20.16 -16.40
N GLU A 36 -8.01 21.31 -15.76
CA GLU A 36 -9.29 21.99 -15.56
C GLU A 36 -9.92 22.32 -16.92
N GLY A 37 -11.15 21.84 -17.17
CA GLY A 37 -11.88 22.00 -18.44
C GLY A 37 -12.36 20.71 -19.12
N SER A 38 -12.07 19.54 -18.53
CA SER A 38 -12.44 18.24 -19.09
C SER A 38 -13.60 17.59 -18.33
N SER A 39 -14.50 16.90 -19.05
CA SER A 39 -15.73 16.35 -18.47
C SER A 39 -15.41 15.35 -17.36
N LEU A 40 -15.76 15.68 -16.11
CA LEU A 40 -15.57 14.83 -14.92
C LEU A 40 -16.10 13.41 -15.14
N LYS A 41 -17.18 13.26 -15.92
CA LYS A 41 -17.79 11.98 -16.28
C LYS A 41 -16.83 11.08 -17.09
N GLY A 42 -15.94 11.67 -17.89
CA GLY A 42 -14.92 10.95 -18.67
C GLY A 42 -13.84 10.34 -17.78
N TYR A 43 -13.32 11.09 -16.81
CA TYR A 43 -12.32 10.56 -15.87
C TYR A 43 -12.88 9.50 -14.95
N VAL A 44 -14.10 9.68 -14.45
CA VAL A 44 -14.75 8.65 -13.63
C VAL A 44 -14.88 7.35 -14.43
N LYS A 45 -15.27 7.41 -15.70
CA LYS A 45 -15.30 6.23 -16.57
C LYS A 45 -13.91 5.62 -16.77
N ALA A 46 -12.88 6.43 -17.00
CA ALA A 46 -11.51 5.95 -17.16
C ALA A 46 -11.00 5.25 -15.89
N LEU A 47 -11.23 5.83 -14.71
CA LEU A 47 -10.84 5.24 -13.43
C LEU A 47 -11.55 3.92 -13.16
N ILE A 48 -12.85 3.82 -13.47
CA ILE A 48 -13.61 2.57 -13.34
C ILE A 48 -13.04 1.49 -14.28
N LEU A 49 -12.74 1.83 -15.53
CA LEU A 49 -12.15 0.88 -16.49
C LEU A 49 -10.78 0.39 -16.03
N ILE A 50 -9.93 1.30 -15.52
CA ILE A 50 -8.63 0.95 -14.96
C ILE A 50 -8.82 0.03 -13.75
N ALA A 51 -9.73 0.35 -12.83
CA ALA A 51 -9.99 -0.45 -11.64
C ALA A 51 -10.48 -1.88 -11.99
N ILE A 52 -11.35 -2.01 -12.99
CA ILE A 52 -11.80 -3.33 -13.49
C ILE A 52 -10.62 -4.09 -14.12
N GLY A 53 -9.79 -3.42 -14.92
CA GLY A 53 -8.60 -4.03 -15.51
C GLY A 53 -7.61 -4.55 -14.45
N LEU A 54 -7.37 -3.77 -13.40
CA LEU A 54 -6.55 -4.20 -12.26
C LEU A 54 -7.19 -5.37 -11.51
N ALA A 55 -8.50 -5.33 -11.24
CA ALA A 55 -9.19 -6.40 -10.54
C ALA A 55 -9.03 -7.77 -11.23
N ILE A 56 -8.96 -7.79 -12.57
CA ILE A 56 -8.74 -9.00 -13.36
C ILE A 56 -7.26 -9.42 -13.37
N LEU A 57 -6.33 -8.47 -13.32
CA LEU A 57 -4.89 -8.74 -13.40
C LEU A 57 -4.27 -9.15 -12.04
N ILE A 58 -4.85 -8.70 -10.92
CA ILE A 58 -4.40 -9.02 -9.56
C ILE A 58 -4.35 -10.53 -9.26
N PRO A 59 -5.36 -11.37 -9.62
CA PRO A 59 -5.26 -12.82 -9.39
C PRO A 59 -4.19 -13.51 -10.26
N PHE A 60 -3.66 -12.84 -11.28
CA PHE A 60 -2.49 -13.31 -12.04
C PHE A 60 -1.15 -12.83 -11.43
N ALA A 61 -1.18 -12.12 -10.29
CA ALA A 61 0.02 -11.79 -9.56
C ALA A 61 0.70 -13.06 -9.01
N SER A 62 2.02 -12.98 -8.89
CA SER A 62 2.91 -14.11 -8.57
C SER A 62 2.48 -14.84 -7.30
N SER A 63 2.49 -16.17 -7.34
CA SER A 63 2.26 -17.05 -6.19
C SER A 63 3.51 -17.23 -5.31
N TYR A 64 4.55 -16.42 -5.51
CA TYR A 64 5.76 -16.49 -4.68
C TYR A 64 5.54 -15.83 -3.32
N PRO A 65 6.13 -16.39 -2.24
CA PRO A 65 6.13 -15.77 -0.93
C PRO A 65 6.70 -14.36 -1.02
N ASP A 66 6.02 -13.43 -0.37
CA ASP A 66 6.47 -12.06 -0.37
C ASP A 66 7.81 -11.92 0.39
N GLY A 67 8.42 -10.74 0.30
CA GLY A 67 9.71 -10.51 0.96
C GLY A 67 9.65 -10.68 2.48
N LEU A 68 8.45 -10.61 3.08
CA LEU A 68 8.23 -10.73 4.50
C LEU A 68 8.18 -12.21 4.91
N GLU A 69 7.40 -13.02 4.20
CA GLU A 69 7.35 -14.48 4.35
C GLU A 69 8.72 -15.11 4.11
N LYS A 70 9.47 -14.67 3.08
CA LYS A 70 10.83 -15.18 2.85
C LYS A 70 11.79 -14.90 3.99
N VAL A 71 11.66 -13.76 4.66
CA VAL A 71 12.49 -13.43 5.83
C VAL A 71 12.05 -14.22 7.06
N ALA A 72 10.74 -14.38 7.27
CA ALA A 72 10.19 -15.20 8.36
C ALA A 72 10.62 -16.67 8.24
N GLU A 73 10.56 -17.23 7.02
CA GLU A 73 11.05 -18.58 6.69
C GLU A 73 12.55 -18.71 6.98
N THR A 74 13.36 -17.71 6.61
CA THR A 74 14.81 -17.70 6.88
C THR A 74 15.13 -17.67 8.38
N LEU A 75 14.26 -17.07 9.20
CA LEU A 75 14.43 -16.93 10.64
C LEU A 75 13.73 -18.04 11.45
N ASN A 76 13.11 -19.03 10.79
CA ASN A 76 12.29 -20.08 11.44
C ASN A 76 11.20 -19.52 12.38
N VAL A 77 10.66 -18.35 12.06
CA VAL A 77 9.53 -17.79 12.80
C VAL A 77 8.26 -18.37 12.19
N GLU A 78 7.64 -19.33 12.89
CA GLU A 78 6.32 -19.84 12.50
C GLU A 78 5.30 -18.69 12.55
N GLU A 79 4.48 -18.56 11.51
CA GLU A 79 3.35 -17.66 11.53
C GLU A 79 2.42 -18.05 12.66
N ALA A 80 2.25 -17.15 13.64
CA ALA A 80 1.30 -17.36 14.71
C ALA A 80 -0.11 -17.44 14.12
N GLU A 81 -0.84 -18.53 14.41
CA GLU A 81 -2.24 -18.64 14.02
C GLU A 81 -3.01 -17.39 14.49
N PRO A 82 -3.63 -16.64 13.57
CA PRO A 82 -4.29 -15.40 13.93
C PRO A 82 -5.48 -15.72 14.86
N LEU A 83 -5.53 -15.05 16.02
CA LEU A 83 -6.65 -15.13 16.96
C LEU A 83 -8.00 -14.79 16.31
N TRP A 84 -7.98 -14.06 15.19
CA TRP A 84 -9.15 -13.75 14.38
C TRP A 84 -8.86 -14.00 12.90
N LYS A 85 -9.54 -15.00 12.32
CA LYS A 85 -9.59 -15.19 10.87
C LYS A 85 -10.63 -14.21 10.30
N GLY A 86 -10.18 -13.27 9.46
CA GLY A 86 -11.04 -12.24 8.86
C GLY A 86 -12.15 -12.85 8.00
N LEU A 87 -13.08 -12.01 7.53
CA LEU A 87 -14.19 -12.42 6.65
C LEU A 87 -13.72 -13.13 5.37
N MET A 88 -12.45 -12.94 4.99
CA MET A 88 -11.86 -13.50 3.79
C MET A 88 -10.36 -13.77 4.01
N PRO A 89 -9.98 -14.92 4.62
CA PRO A 89 -8.59 -15.30 4.77
C PRO A 89 -7.96 -15.50 3.38
N ASP A 90 -6.79 -14.91 3.14
CA ASP A 90 -6.03 -15.02 1.89
C ASP A 90 -6.81 -14.67 0.61
N TYR A 91 -7.78 -13.76 0.72
CA TYR A 91 -8.69 -13.40 -0.38
C TYR A 91 -9.49 -14.60 -0.92
N THR A 92 -9.68 -15.64 -0.09
CA THR A 92 -10.42 -16.84 -0.44
C THR A 92 -11.87 -16.80 0.09
N LEU A 93 -12.82 -17.12 -0.78
CA LEU A 93 -14.19 -17.43 -0.44
C LEU A 93 -14.25 -18.93 -0.14
N PRO A 94 -14.63 -19.35 1.09
CA PRO A 94 -14.77 -20.77 1.42
C PRO A 94 -15.88 -21.47 0.61
N ALA A 95 -16.67 -20.71 -0.17
CA ALA A 95 -17.72 -21.22 -1.05
C ALA A 95 -17.22 -21.70 -2.43
N ILE A 96 -15.95 -21.43 -2.80
CA ILE A 96 -15.42 -21.76 -4.14
C ILE A 96 -14.10 -22.52 -3.98
N GLU A 97 -14.05 -23.76 -4.47
CA GLU A 97 -12.86 -24.63 -4.38
C GLU A 97 -11.69 -24.14 -5.24
N ASN A 98 -11.97 -23.40 -6.32
CA ASN A 98 -10.93 -22.86 -7.20
C ASN A 98 -10.39 -21.52 -6.68
N GLN A 99 -9.18 -21.55 -6.14
CA GLN A 99 -8.49 -20.41 -5.54
C GLN A 99 -8.41 -19.18 -6.48
N TYR A 100 -8.18 -19.38 -7.78
CA TYR A 100 -8.13 -18.27 -8.75
C TYR A 100 -9.48 -17.58 -8.93
N LEU A 101 -10.55 -18.36 -9.08
CA LEU A 101 -11.91 -17.82 -9.23
C LEU A 101 -12.36 -17.15 -7.95
N SER A 102 -12.01 -17.75 -6.81
CA SER A 102 -12.29 -17.21 -5.50
C SER A 102 -11.68 -15.81 -5.32
N THR A 103 -10.38 -15.63 -5.59
CA THR A 103 -9.69 -14.33 -5.48
C THR A 103 -10.21 -13.30 -6.47
N LEU A 104 -10.62 -13.74 -7.67
CA LEU A 104 -11.24 -12.84 -8.64
C LEU A 104 -12.61 -12.34 -8.16
N VAL A 105 -13.45 -13.24 -7.65
CA VAL A 105 -14.77 -12.86 -7.11
C VAL A 105 -14.63 -11.99 -5.87
N ALA A 106 -13.64 -12.25 -5.02
CA ALA A 106 -13.25 -11.41 -3.90
C ALA A 106 -13.02 -9.95 -4.32
N GLY A 107 -12.11 -9.75 -5.28
CA GLY A 107 -11.74 -8.43 -5.78
C GLY A 107 -12.91 -7.71 -6.43
N LEU A 108 -13.70 -8.42 -7.26
CA LEU A 108 -14.90 -7.85 -7.87
C LEU A 108 -15.95 -7.45 -6.84
N CYS A 109 -16.16 -8.27 -5.82
CA CYS A 109 -17.11 -7.96 -4.74
C CYS A 109 -16.69 -6.69 -4.00
N GLY A 110 -15.41 -6.58 -3.62
CA GLY A 110 -14.85 -5.38 -2.99
C GLY A 110 -15.00 -4.14 -3.87
N LEU A 111 -14.68 -4.24 -5.16
CA LEU A 111 -14.81 -3.14 -6.13
C LEU A 111 -16.25 -2.63 -6.23
N VAL A 112 -17.23 -3.53 -6.31
CA VAL A 112 -18.65 -3.19 -6.38
C VAL A 112 -19.11 -2.51 -5.10
N ILE A 113 -18.75 -3.05 -3.93
CA ILE A 113 -19.14 -2.49 -2.62
C ILE A 113 -18.58 -1.09 -2.43
N VAL A 114 -17.28 -0.88 -2.67
CA VAL A 114 -16.62 0.42 -2.50
C VAL A 114 -17.19 1.45 -3.49
N SER A 115 -17.38 1.05 -4.76
CA SER A 115 -17.96 1.93 -5.78
C SER A 115 -19.39 2.34 -5.44
N ALA A 116 -20.21 1.42 -4.95
CA ALA A 116 -21.57 1.70 -4.51
C ALA A 116 -21.60 2.62 -3.28
N ALA A 117 -20.75 2.35 -2.27
CA ALA A 117 -20.64 3.18 -1.08
C ALA A 117 -20.21 4.62 -1.42
N ALA A 118 -19.21 4.77 -2.28
CA ALA A 118 -18.76 6.08 -2.77
C ALA A 118 -19.87 6.83 -3.51
N TYR A 119 -20.64 6.14 -4.36
CA TYR A 119 -21.78 6.74 -5.06
C TYR A 119 -22.89 7.21 -4.10
N VAL A 120 -23.25 6.38 -3.12
CA VAL A 120 -24.25 6.72 -2.10
C VAL A 120 -23.80 7.92 -1.27
N LEU A 121 -22.56 7.93 -0.80
CA LEU A 121 -21.98 9.05 -0.05
C LEU A 121 -21.96 10.33 -0.88
N GLY A 122 -21.51 10.26 -2.14
CA GLY A 122 -21.51 11.41 -3.04
C GLY A 122 -22.91 11.98 -3.28
N LYS A 123 -23.92 11.10 -3.39
CA LYS A 123 -25.33 11.50 -3.55
C LYS A 123 -25.88 12.15 -2.28
N LEU A 124 -25.58 11.60 -1.11
CA LEU A 124 -26.00 12.15 0.19
C LEU A 124 -25.41 13.54 0.42
N ILE A 125 -24.13 13.74 0.10
CA ILE A 125 -23.45 15.03 0.25
C ILE A 125 -23.96 16.05 -0.77
N SER A 126 -24.16 15.65 -2.04
CA SER A 126 -24.71 16.56 -3.07
C SER A 126 -26.14 17.00 -2.77
N LYS A 127 -26.91 16.18 -2.04
CA LYS A 127 -28.28 16.53 -1.64
C LYS A 127 -28.38 17.67 -0.64
N GLN A 128 -27.30 18.00 0.09
CA GLN A 128 -27.30 19.13 1.04
C GLN A 128 -27.03 20.49 0.38
N LYS A 129 -26.52 20.51 -0.85
CA LYS A 129 -26.18 21.76 -1.56
C LYS A 129 -27.25 22.19 -2.59
N GLN A 130 -28.33 21.42 -2.71
CA GLN A 130 -29.54 21.76 -3.47
C GLN A 130 -30.62 22.21 -2.49
#